data_AF-A0A2V7SAH6-F1
#
_entry.id   AF-A0A2V7SAH6-F1
#
_cell.length_a   1.000
_cell.length_b   1.000
_cell.length_c   1.000
_cell.angle_alpha   90.00
_cell.angle_beta   90.00
_cell.angle_gamma   90.00
#
_symmetry.space_group_name_H-M   'P 1'
#
loop_
_entity.id
_entity.type
_entity.pdbx_description
1 polymer ?
#
loop_
_entity_poly.entity_id
_entity_poly.type
_entity_poly.pdbx_seq_one_letter_code
_entity_poly.pdbx_strand_id
1 'polypeptide(L)'
;MVQHQLSPNQQRKVDEITELQKTVSHVRTLVTELESNRAAKTTIVTNLCGSIARELSQMRQRLLTAPIGTVADIAGALAIMASRTGGLNMKLRGLTDGVNSLDMQLDQALKAAMAPEAKDKAKK
;
A
#
# COMPACT_ATOMS: atom_id res chain seq x y z
N MET A 1 17.74 -27.84 -8.35
CA MET A 1 17.19 -26.51 -8.00
C MET A 1 17.66 -26.19 -6.59
N VAL A 2 18.53 -25.18 -6.42
CA VAL A 2 19.00 -24.79 -5.09
C VAL A 2 17.89 -23.97 -4.43
N GLN A 3 17.20 -24.55 -3.45
CA GLN A 3 16.29 -23.80 -2.58
C GLN A 3 17.15 -22.83 -1.77
N HIS A 4 17.15 -21.55 -2.15
CA HIS A 4 17.77 -20.51 -1.35
C HIS A 4 16.88 -20.28 -0.12
N GLN A 5 17.37 -20.65 1.05
CA GLN A 5 16.77 -20.24 2.32
C GLN A 5 17.02 -18.74 2.51
N LEU A 6 15.95 -17.98 2.72
CA LEU A 6 16.02 -16.55 2.99
C LEU A 6 16.78 -16.29 4.29
N SER A 7 17.61 -15.24 4.33
CA SER A 7 18.22 -14.80 5.59
C SER A 7 17.13 -14.32 6.57
N PRO A 8 17.34 -14.37 7.89
CA PRO A 8 16.34 -13.88 8.87
C PRO A 8 15.90 -12.43 8.62
N ASN A 9 16.78 -11.58 8.10
CA ASN A 9 16.46 -10.21 7.74
C ASN A 9 15.63 -10.12 6.46
N GLN A 10 15.91 -10.96 5.46
CA GLN A 10 15.08 -11.07 4.26
C GLN A 10 13.68 -11.57 4.60
N GLN A 11 13.57 -12.59 5.45
CA GLN A 11 12.28 -13.10 5.90
C GLN A 11 11.45 -12.03 6.60
N ARG A 12 12.04 -11.28 7.54
CA ARG A 12 11.36 -10.15 8.21
C ARG A 12 10.83 -9.12 7.21
N LYS A 13 11.64 -8.72 6.23
CA LYS A 13 11.22 -7.79 5.18
C LYS A 13 10.08 -8.35 4.33
N VAL A 14 10.14 -9.63 3.97
CA VAL A 14 9.06 -10.31 3.24
C VAL A 14 7.76 -10.29 4.04
N ASP A 15 7.83 -10.59 5.34
CA ASP A 15 6.65 -10.57 6.22
C ASP A 15 6.05 -9.15 6.31
N GLU A 16 6.89 -8.13 6.51
CA GLU A 16 6.46 -6.73 6.54
C GLU A 16 5.78 -6.29 5.22
N ILE A 17 6.38 -6.60 4.07
CA ILE A 17 5.82 -6.27 2.75
C ILE A 17 4.49 -7.00 2.53
N THR A 18 4.40 -8.26 2.95
CA THR A 18 3.17 -9.07 2.82
C THR A 18 2.03 -8.50 3.67
N GLU A 19 2.31 -8.04 4.89
CA GLU A 19 1.32 -7.36 5.72
C GLU A 19 0.85 -6.04 5.10
N LEU A 20 1.74 -5.29 4.48
CA LEU A 20 1.38 -4.07 3.74
C LEU A 20 0.52 -4.39 2.51
N GLN A 21 0.81 -5.47 1.78
CA GLN A 21 -0.01 -5.92 0.65
C GLN A 21 -1.43 -6.30 1.10
N LYS A 22 -1.60 -6.91 2.27
CA LYS A 22 -2.92 -7.17 2.86
C LYS A 22 -3.68 -5.87 3.13
N THR A 23 -3.01 -4.85 3.69
CA THR A 23 -3.63 -3.54 3.89
C THR A 23 -4.03 -2.89 2.56
N VAL A 24 -3.17 -2.92 1.54
CA VAL A 24 -3.50 -2.37 0.20
C VAL A 24 -4.68 -3.11 -0.42
N SER A 25 -4.74 -4.44 -0.30
CA SER A 25 -5.87 -5.25 -0.75
C SER A 25 -7.17 -4.85 -0.03
N HIS A 26 -7.12 -4.67 1.29
CA HIS A 26 -8.28 -4.19 2.05
C HIS A 26 -8.75 -2.80 1.59
N VAL A 27 -7.82 -1.86 1.39
CA VAL A 27 -8.14 -0.52 0.86
C VAL A 27 -8.75 -0.61 -0.54
N ARG A 28 -8.26 -1.50 -1.41
CA ARG A 28 -8.86 -1.75 -2.73
C ARG A 28 -10.33 -2.15 -2.61
N THR A 29 -10.65 -3.05 -1.70
CA THR A 29 -12.04 -3.45 -1.43
C THR A 29 -12.90 -2.26 -0.99
N LEU A 30 -12.40 -1.43 -0.07
CA LEU A 30 -13.11 -0.23 0.37
C LEU A 30 -13.35 0.77 -0.76
N VAL A 31 -12.39 0.93 -1.68
CA VAL A 31 -12.54 1.80 -2.87
C VAL A 31 -13.61 1.25 -3.82
N THR A 32 -13.64 -0.06 -4.06
CA THR A 32 -14.69 -0.73 -4.85
C THR A 32 -16.07 -0.57 -4.21
N GLU A 33 -16.16 -0.70 -2.88
CA GLU A 33 -17.39 -0.44 -2.13
C GLU A 33 -17.82 1.02 -2.26
N LEU A 34 -16.87 1.97 -2.16
CA LEU A 34 -17.14 3.40 -2.35
C LEU A 34 -17.69 3.69 -3.74
N GLU A 35 -17.11 3.08 -4.78
CA GLU A 35 -17.59 3.21 -6.16
C GLU A 35 -19.01 2.67 -6.31
N SER A 36 -19.27 1.47 -5.79
CA SER A 36 -20.59 0.83 -5.81
C SER A 36 -21.64 1.65 -5.05
N ASN A 37 -21.23 2.39 -4.03
CA ASN A 37 -22.10 3.23 -3.20
C ASN A 37 -22.06 4.73 -3.57
N ARG A 38 -21.56 5.10 -4.75
CA ARG A 38 -21.38 6.51 -5.12
C ARG A 38 -22.67 7.35 -5.16
N ALA A 39 -23.82 6.70 -5.32
CA ALA A 39 -25.15 7.30 -5.29
C ALA A 39 -25.90 7.06 -3.97
N ALA A 40 -25.25 6.44 -2.98
CA ALA A 40 -25.83 6.15 -1.68
C ALA A 40 -25.91 7.42 -0.81
N LYS A 41 -26.47 7.27 0.40
CA LYS A 41 -26.54 8.35 1.38
C LYS A 41 -25.15 8.89 1.69
N THR A 42 -25.02 10.21 1.82
CA THR A 42 -23.76 10.90 2.13
C THR A 42 -23.02 10.30 3.32
N THR A 43 -23.74 9.86 4.37
CA THR A 43 -23.13 9.21 5.54
C THR A 43 -22.34 7.95 5.18
N ILE A 44 -22.84 7.12 4.25
CA ILE A 44 -22.16 5.89 3.82
C ILE A 44 -20.87 6.25 3.08
N VAL A 45 -20.95 7.20 2.14
CA VAL A 45 -19.80 7.71 1.38
C VAL A 45 -18.73 8.29 2.32
N THR A 46 -19.14 9.10 3.29
CA THR A 46 -18.24 9.72 4.28
C THR A 46 -17.58 8.67 5.16
N ASN A 47 -18.32 7.65 5.62
CA ASN A 47 -17.77 6.57 6.44
C ASN A 47 -16.74 5.75 5.66
N LEU A 48 -17.02 5.40 4.40
CA LEU A 48 -16.07 4.68 3.55
C LEU A 48 -14.80 5.51 3.27
N CYS A 49 -14.96 6.80 2.96
CA CYS A 49 -13.80 7.72 2.82
C CYS A 49 -12.98 7.80 4.12
N GLY A 50 -13.66 7.84 5.28
CA GLY A 50 -13.02 7.86 6.60
C GLY A 50 -12.23 6.59 6.89
N SER A 51 -12.79 5.41 6.57
CA SER A 51 -12.10 4.12 6.70
C SER A 51 -10.88 4.04 5.81
N ILE A 52 -11.00 4.41 4.53
CA ILE A 52 -9.88 4.45 3.58
C ILE A 52 -8.76 5.36 4.11
N ALA A 53 -9.11 6.57 4.56
CA ALA A 53 -8.14 7.50 5.10
C ALA A 53 -7.42 6.98 6.34
N ARG A 54 -8.14 6.30 7.23
CA ARG A 54 -7.59 5.70 8.45
C ARG A 54 -6.60 4.59 8.12
N GLU A 55 -6.97 3.64 7.27
CA GLU A 55 -6.11 2.52 6.87
C GLU A 55 -4.81 3.03 6.23
N LEU A 56 -4.92 3.99 5.29
CA LEU A 56 -3.76 4.58 4.63
C LEU A 56 -2.87 5.39 5.58
N SER A 57 -3.46 6.07 6.57
CA SER A 57 -2.70 6.80 7.60
C SER A 57 -1.92 5.84 8.51
N GLN A 58 -2.53 4.73 8.92
CA GLN A 58 -1.87 3.70 9.71
C GLN A 58 -0.75 3.03 8.91
N MET A 59 -1.00 2.72 7.64
CA MET A 59 0.01 2.19 6.73
C MET A 59 1.21 3.15 6.60
N ARG A 60 0.96 4.45 6.39
CA ARG A 60 2.02 5.47 6.37
C ARG A 60 2.83 5.46 7.66
N GLN A 61 2.17 5.42 8.83
CA GLN A 61 2.87 5.41 10.12
C GLN A 61 3.82 4.21 10.26
N ARG A 62 3.40 3.01 9.85
CA ARG A 62 4.26 1.81 9.82
C ARG A 62 5.48 1.99 8.90
N LEU A 63 5.27 2.65 7.76
CA LEU A 63 6.33 2.90 6.78
C LEU A 63 7.33 3.99 7.19
N LEU A 64 7.03 4.80 8.22
CA LEU A 64 8.01 5.75 8.77
C LEU A 64 9.16 5.05 9.50
N THR A 65 8.91 3.86 10.04
CA THR A 65 9.92 3.05 10.76
C THR A 65 10.59 2.01 9.87
N ALA A 66 9.90 1.57 8.82
CA ALA A 66 10.42 0.61 7.83
C ALA A 66 10.10 1.12 6.40
N PRO A 67 10.92 2.04 5.85
CA PRO A 67 10.62 2.65 4.57
C PRO A 67 10.74 1.67 3.41
N ILE A 68 9.71 1.63 2.56
CA ILE A 68 9.72 0.90 1.29
C ILE A 68 9.49 1.89 0.17
N GLY A 69 10.55 2.24 -0.56
CA GLY A 69 10.49 3.16 -1.70
C GLY A 69 9.69 4.44 -1.38
N THR A 70 8.73 4.77 -2.25
CA THR A 70 7.84 5.93 -2.11
C THR A 70 6.48 5.59 -1.48
N VAL A 71 6.31 4.37 -0.95
CA VAL A 71 5.02 3.84 -0.49
C VAL A 71 4.44 4.70 0.64
N ALA A 72 5.28 5.22 1.55
CA ALA A 72 4.84 6.07 2.67
C ALA A 72 4.22 7.39 2.20
N ASP A 73 4.79 7.97 1.15
CA ASP A 73 4.34 9.25 0.59
C ASP A 73 3.04 9.09 -0.19
N ILE A 74 2.95 8.02 -0.99
CA ILE A 74 1.72 7.69 -1.72
C ILE A 74 0.59 7.38 -0.74
N ALA A 75 0.83 6.55 0.28
CA ALA A 75 -0.17 6.26 1.32
C ALA A 75 -0.65 7.55 2.01
N GLY A 76 0.27 8.47 2.32
CA GLY A 76 -0.08 9.78 2.88
C GLY A 76 -0.93 10.65 1.97
N ALA A 77 -0.54 10.75 0.69
CA ALA A 77 -1.28 11.52 -0.30
C ALA A 77 -2.71 10.98 -0.48
N LEU A 78 -2.86 9.65 -0.55
CA LEU A 78 -4.16 9.01 -0.68
C LEU A 78 -5.03 9.16 0.58
N ALA A 79 -4.44 9.13 1.77
CA ALA A 79 -5.15 9.38 3.02
C ALA A 79 -5.75 10.81 3.06
N ILE A 80 -4.98 11.81 2.60
CA ILE A 80 -5.44 13.19 2.47
C ILE A 80 -6.53 13.30 1.40
N MET A 81 -6.36 12.61 0.26
CA MET A 81 -7.35 12.59 -0.82
C MET A 81 -8.69 12.05 -0.33
N ALA A 82 -8.68 10.90 0.37
CA ALA A 82 -9.86 10.31 0.97
C ALA A 82 -10.52 11.27 1.99
N SER A 83 -9.72 11.92 2.84
CA SER A 83 -10.23 12.78 3.92
C SER A 83 -10.78 14.13 3.48
N ARG A 84 -10.08 14.86 2.60
CA ARG A 84 -10.26 16.32 2.49
C ARG A 84 -10.53 16.85 1.08
N THR A 85 -10.18 16.09 0.05
CA THR A 85 -9.99 16.70 -1.29
C THR A 85 -11.03 16.25 -2.32
N GLY A 86 -11.60 17.20 -3.06
CA GLY A 86 -12.28 17.00 -4.34
C GLY A 86 -13.69 16.38 -4.29
N GLY A 87 -14.33 16.34 -5.46
CA GLY A 87 -15.60 15.62 -5.66
C GLY A 87 -15.39 14.10 -5.69
N LEU A 88 -16.45 13.35 -5.40
CA LEU A 88 -16.38 11.88 -5.23
C LEU A 88 -15.75 11.15 -6.44
N ASN A 89 -16.08 11.57 -7.67
CA ASN A 89 -15.50 10.96 -8.87
C ASN A 89 -13.99 11.17 -8.98
N MET A 90 -13.48 12.34 -8.55
CA MET A 90 -12.04 12.61 -8.54
C MET A 90 -11.33 11.77 -7.47
N LYS A 91 -11.95 11.62 -6.29
CA LYS A 91 -11.45 10.74 -5.23
C LYS A 91 -11.38 9.30 -5.72
N LEU A 92 -12.45 8.78 -6.31
CA LEU A 92 -12.50 7.40 -6.81
C LEU A 92 -11.37 7.14 -7.81
N ARG A 93 -11.19 8.02 -8.81
CA ARG A 93 -10.10 7.88 -9.78
C ARG A 93 -8.73 7.87 -9.11
N GLY A 94 -8.43 8.88 -8.29
CA GLY A 94 -7.12 8.99 -7.66
C GLY A 94 -6.83 7.88 -6.64
N LEU A 95 -7.86 7.41 -5.91
CA LEU A 95 -7.74 6.28 -4.99
C LEU A 95 -7.51 4.98 -5.75
N THR A 96 -8.24 4.71 -6.83
CA THR A 96 -8.03 3.52 -7.66
C THR A 96 -6.63 3.50 -8.26
N ASP A 97 -6.20 4.60 -8.89
CA ASP A 97 -4.86 4.70 -9.49
C ASP A 97 -3.76 4.60 -8.43
N GLY A 98 -3.94 5.25 -7.29
CA GLY A 98 -2.99 5.22 -6.18
C GLY A 98 -2.85 3.84 -5.53
N VAL A 99 -3.96 3.14 -5.28
CA VAL A 99 -3.95 1.77 -4.74
C VAL A 99 -3.26 0.81 -5.69
N ASN A 100 -3.46 0.95 -7.00
CA ASN A 100 -2.74 0.16 -8.00
C ASN A 100 -1.23 0.46 -7.98
N SER A 101 -0.84 1.73 -7.81
CA SER A 101 0.56 2.11 -7.67
C SER A 101 1.22 1.50 -6.42
N LEU A 102 0.52 1.53 -5.27
CA LEU A 102 1.00 0.91 -4.03
C LEU A 102 1.23 -0.60 -4.21
N ASP A 103 0.27 -1.29 -4.83
CA ASP A 103 0.35 -2.73 -5.08
C ASP A 103 1.57 -3.08 -5.94
N MET A 104 1.80 -2.34 -7.04
CA MET A 104 2.97 -2.53 -7.91
C MET A 104 4.30 -2.29 -7.16
N GLN A 105 4.39 -1.24 -6.34
CA GLN A 105 5.61 -0.95 -5.58
C GLN A 105 5.90 -2.02 -4.52
N LEU A 106 4.86 -2.53 -3.87
CA LEU A 106 5.01 -3.60 -2.88
C LEU A 106 5.38 -4.93 -3.55
N ASP A 107 4.80 -5.27 -4.71
CA ASP A 107 5.21 -6.45 -5.48
C ASP A 107 6.68 -6.38 -5.93
N GLN A 108 7.11 -5.21 -6.41
CA GLN A 108 8.52 -4.99 -6.75
C GLN A 108 9.44 -5.12 -5.53
N ALA A 109 9.04 -4.54 -4.39
CA ALA A 109 9.78 -4.65 -3.14
C ALA A 109 9.86 -6.10 -2.64
N LEU A 110 8.77 -6.86 -2.77
CA LEU A 110 8.71 -8.27 -2.38
C LEU A 110 9.68 -9.10 -3.22
N LYS A 111 9.65 -8.94 -4.54
CA LYS A 111 10.58 -9.59 -5.47
C LYS A 111 12.04 -9.26 -5.13
N ALA A 112 12.33 -8.00 -4.79
CA ALA A 112 13.66 -7.58 -4.39
C ALA A 112 14.09 -8.18 -3.03
N ALA A 113 13.18 -8.28 -2.06
CA ALA A 113 13.45 -8.87 -0.75
C ALA A 113 13.72 -10.38 -0.83
N MET A 114 13.07 -11.07 -1.77
CA MET A 114 13.23 -12.51 -2.02
C MET A 114 14.42 -12.85 -2.94
N ALA A 115 15.02 -11.85 -3.60
CA ALA A 115 16.19 -12.08 -4.44
C ALA A 115 17.39 -12.52 -3.58
N PRO A 116 18.20 -13.48 -4.05
CA PRO A 116 19.40 -13.88 -3.30
C PRO A 116 20.32 -12.69 -3.12
N GLU A 117 20.82 -12.50 -1.88
CA GLU A 117 21.81 -11.46 -1.59
C GLU A 117 22.98 -11.66 -2.56
N ALA A 118 23.25 -10.67 -3.41
CA ALA A 118 24.38 -10.71 -4.31
C ALA A 118 25.64 -10.72 -3.45
N LYS A 119 26.19 -11.91 -3.20
CA LYS A 119 27.50 -12.09 -2.56
C LYS A 119 28.47 -11.14 -3.24
N ASP A 120 28.96 -10.18 -2.46
CA ASP A 120 30.12 -9.34 -2.71
C ASP A 120 30.53 -9.19 -4.19
N LYS A 121 29.98 -8.18 -4.86
CA LYS A 121 30.78 -7.43 -5.85
C LYS A 121 31.82 -6.58 -5.10
N ALA A 122 32.71 -7.25 -4.39
CA ALA A 122 33.90 -6.70 -3.75
C ALA A 122 35.07 -7.67 -3.98
N LYS A 123 35.36 -7.96 -5.24
CA LYS A 123 36.76 -8.08 -5.67
C LYS A 123 37.19 -6.71 -6.12
N LYS A 124 37.77 -5.94 -5.20
CA LYS A 124 38.71 -4.89 -5.55
C LYS A 124 39.96 -5.10 -4.72
#